data_AF-A0A971MDG1-F1
#
_entry.id   AF-A0A971MDG1-F1
#
_cell.length_a   1.000
_cell.length_b   1.000
_cell.length_c   1.000
_cell.angle_alpha   90.00
_cell.angle_beta   90.00
_cell.angle_gamma   90.00
#
_symmetry.space_group_name_H-M   'P 1'
#
loop_
_entity.id
_entity.type
_entity.pdbx_description
1 polymer ?
#
loop_
_entity_poly.entity_id
_entity_poly.type
_entity_poly.pdbx_seq_one_letter_code
_entity_poly.pdbx_strand_id
1 'polypeptide(L)' 'MFDFSINGHQYSHIHFIGIGGVSMSGLAEILLTEKYKVSGSDMNNSYTVERLKKLGADIYI' A
#
# COMPACT_ATOMS: atom_id res chain seq x y z
N MET A 1 -12.36 -10.48 13.40
CA MET A 1 -11.08 -10.61 12.68
C MET A 1 -11.41 -10.25 11.23
N PHE A 2 -10.80 -9.19 10.69
CA PHE A 2 -11.09 -8.76 9.32
C PHE A 2 -10.75 -9.90 8.35
N ASP A 3 -11.72 -10.38 7.59
CA ASP A 3 -11.49 -11.37 6.53
C ASP A 3 -11.13 -10.62 5.25
N PHE A 4 -9.83 -10.58 4.93
CA PHE A 4 -9.34 -9.98 3.71
C PHE A 4 -9.16 -11.09 2.66
N SER A 5 -10.23 -11.42 1.95
CA SER A 5 -10.21 -12.47 0.93
C SER A 5 -9.48 -11.97 -0.34
N ILE A 6 -8.18 -12.21 -0.38
CA ILE A 6 -7.28 -11.91 -1.52
C ILE A 6 -7.61 -12.80 -2.74
N ASN A 7 -8.15 -13.98 -2.51
CA ASN A 7 -8.40 -14.97 -3.57
C ASN A 7 -9.47 -14.56 -4.60
N GLY A 8 -10.28 -13.54 -4.31
CA GLY A 8 -11.32 -13.09 -5.22
C GLY A 8 -10.87 -12.09 -6.28
N HIS A 9 -9.68 -11.48 -6.15
CA HIS A 9 -9.25 -10.30 -6.93
C HIS A 9 -10.38 -9.28 -7.16
N GLN A 10 -11.28 -9.13 -6.19
CA GLN A 10 -12.51 -8.36 -6.36
C GLN A 10 -12.23 -6.85 -6.51
N TYR A 11 -11.09 -6.40 -5.99
CA TYR A 11 -10.65 -5.02 -6.05
C TYR A 11 -9.35 -4.94 -6.84
N SER A 12 -9.38 -4.21 -7.95
CA SER A 12 -8.22 -4.02 -8.81
C SER A 12 -7.21 -3.03 -8.23
N HIS A 13 -7.64 -2.20 -7.27
CA HIS A 13 -6.84 -1.11 -6.73
C HIS A 13 -7.15 -0.83 -5.26
N ILE A 14 -6.10 -0.64 -4.45
CA ILE A 14 -6.20 -0.26 -3.04
C ILE A 14 -5.45 1.06 -2.84
N HIS A 15 -6.10 2.03 -2.18
CA HIS A 15 -5.50 3.32 -1.82
C HIS A 15 -5.37 3.44 -0.29
N PHE A 16 -4.16 3.70 0.20
CA PHE A 16 -3.88 3.88 1.63
C PHE A 16 -3.75 5.35 2.01
N ILE A 17 -4.41 5.77 3.08
CA ILE A 17 -4.21 7.10 3.70
C ILE A 17 -3.26 6.94 4.88
N GLY A 18 -2.17 7.70 4.92
CA GLY A 18 -1.09 7.52 5.90
C GLY A 18 -0.25 6.28 5.61
N ILE A 19 0.08 6.05 4.34
CA ILE A 19 0.73 4.81 3.86
C ILE A 19 2.14 4.61 4.45
N GLY A 20 2.81 5.68 4.88
CA GLY A 20 4.11 5.63 5.55
C GLY A 20 4.05 5.19 7.01
N GLY A 21 2.86 5.02 7.60
CA GLY A 21 2.69 4.52 8.96
C GLY A 21 3.15 3.07 9.11
N VAL A 22 3.60 2.70 10.32
CA VAL A 22 4.17 1.37 10.64
C VAL A 22 3.26 0.22 10.22
N SER A 23 1.95 0.33 10.46
CA SER A 23 0.99 -0.72 10.11
C SER A 23 0.65 -0.72 8.62
N MET A 24 0.37 0.47 8.05
CA MET A 24 -0.12 0.59 6.68
C MET A 24 0.94 0.25 5.64
N SER A 25 2.19 0.59 5.92
CA SER A 25 3.32 0.27 5.03
C SER A 25 3.54 -1.23 4.86
N GLY A 26 3.44 -2.02 5.93
CA GLY A 26 3.55 -3.47 5.85
C GLY A 26 2.43 -4.10 5.02
N LEU A 27 1.18 -3.63 5.20
CA LEU A 27 0.05 -4.09 4.40
C LEU A 27 0.20 -3.71 2.92
N ALA A 28 0.62 -2.47 2.64
CA ALA A 28 0.85 -2.01 1.27
C ALA A 28 1.90 -2.86 0.55
N GLU A 29 2.99 -3.22 1.23
CA GLU A 29 4.05 -4.07 0.68
C GLU A 29 3.59 -5.50 0.38
N ILE A 30 2.79 -6.09 1.26
CA ILE A 30 2.18 -7.41 1.03
C ILE A 30 1.28 -7.34 -0.21
N LEU A 31 0.41 -6.33 -0.32
CA LEU A 31 -0.49 -6.19 -1.47
C LEU A 31 0.25 -5.96 -2.79
N LEU A 32 1.33 -5.18 -2.79
CA LEU A 32 2.20 -5.02 -3.96
C LEU A 32 2.84 -6.36 -4.38
N THR A 33 3.27 -7.16 -3.40
CA THR A 33 3.85 -8.50 -3.63
C THR A 33 2.83 -9.45 -4.26
N GLU A 34 1.58 -9.40 -3.78
CA GLU A 34 0.42 -10.11 -4.33
C GLU A 34 -0.12 -9.50 -5.64
N LYS A 35 0.64 -8.60 -6.27
CA LYS A 35 0.34 -7.97 -7.58
C LYS A 35 -0.91 -7.11 -7.62
N TYR A 36 -1.38 -6.61 -6.48
CA TYR A 36 -2.40 -5.57 -6.47
C TYR A 36 -1.80 -4.23 -6.91
N LYS A 37 -2.63 -3.41 -7.56
CA LYS A 37 -2.29 -2.01 -7.76
C LYS A 37 -2.47 -1.27 -6.44
N VAL A 38 -1.41 -0.71 -5.89
CA VAL A 38 -1.44 0.05 -4.65
C VAL A 38 -1.12 1.52 -4.92
N SER A 39 -1.91 2.41 -4.33
CA SER A 39 -1.58 3.83 -4.23
C SER A 39 -1.70 4.30 -2.77
N GLY A 40 -1.25 5.50 -2.47
CA GLY A 40 -1.49 6.07 -1.15
C GLY A 40 -1.14 7.54 -1.01
N SER A 41 -1.43 8.09 0.15
CA SER A 41 -1.05 9.43 0.56
C SER A 41 -0.35 9.42 1.92
N ASP A 42 0.57 10.36 2.12
CA ASP A 42 1.17 10.62 3.44
C ASP A 42 1.55 12.11 3.56
N MET A 43 1.67 12.62 4.78
CA MET A 43 2.03 14.03 5.00
C MET A 43 3.50 14.30 4.69
N ASN A 44 4.36 13.30 4.87
CA ASN A 44 5.82 13.47 4.77
C ASN A 44 6.44 12.41 3.88
N ASN A 45 7.47 12.81 3.12
CA ASN A 45 8.26 11.87 2.35
C ASN A 45 9.30 11.16 3.25
N SER A 46 8.89 10.04 3.85
CA SER A 46 9.73 9.22 4.73
C SER A 46 10.49 8.14 3.94
N TYR A 47 11.49 7.51 4.57
CA TYR A 47 12.19 6.35 4.00
C TYR A 47 11.23 5.22 3.60
N THR A 48 10.19 4.99 4.41
CA THR A 48 9.16 3.98 4.14
C THR A 48 8.37 4.31 2.88
N VAL A 49 7.96 5.58 2.72
CA VAL A 49 7.26 6.04 1.51
C VAL A 49 8.14 5.87 0.27
N GLU A 50 9.41 6.26 0.34
CA GLU A 50 10.37 6.08 -0.75
C GLU A 50 10.57 4.60 -1.11
N ARG A 51 10.61 3.71 -0.11
CA ARG A 51 10.68 2.26 -0.36
C ARG A 51 9.43 1.76 -1.07
N LEU A 52 8.25 2.15 -0.64
CA LEU A 52 6.99 1.72 -1.26
C LEU A 52 6.83 2.25 -2.69
N LYS A 53 7.25 3.50 -2.96
CA LYS A 53 7.34 4.04 -4.33
C LYS A 53 8.23 3.16 -5.22
N LYS A 54 9.42 2.76 -4.73
CA LYS A 54 10.33 1.87 -5.46
C LYS A 54 9.75 0.48 -5.70
N LEU A 55 8.88 0.00 -4.81
CA LEU A 55 8.16 -1.26 -4.97
C LEU A 55 6.97 -1.15 -5.94
N GLY A 56 6.65 0.04 -6.44
CA GLY A 56 5.62 0.28 -7.46
C GLY A 56 4.32 0.89 -6.94
N ALA A 57 4.29 1.42 -5.71
CA ALA A 57 3.15 2.18 -5.23
C ALA A 57 3.11 3.61 -5.80
N ASP A 58 1.93 4.04 -6.24
CA ASP A 58 1.67 5.42 -6.62
C ASP A 58 1.38 6.25 -5.34
N ILE A 59 2.38 6.97 -4.81
CA ILE A 59 2.23 7.72 -3.53
C ILE A 59 2.29 9.24 -3.73
N TYR A 60 1.25 9.91 -3.22
CA TYR A 60 1.11 11.36 -3.16
C TYR A 60 1.55 11.88 -1.79
N ILE A 61 2.26 13.02 -1.77
CA ILE A 61 2.63 13.74 -0.55
C ILE A 61 1.78 15.00 -0.46
#